data_AF-A0A257Q4Q7-F1
#
_entry.id   AF-A0A257Q4Q7-F1
#
_cell.length_a   1.000
_cell.length_b   1.000
_cell.length_c   1.000
_cell.angle_alpha   90.00
_cell.angle_beta   90.00
_cell.angle_gamma   90.00
#
_symmetry.space_group_name_H-M   'P 1'
#
loop_
_entity.id
_entity.type
_entity.pdbx_description
1 polymer ?
#
loop_
_entity_poly.entity_id
_entity_poly.type
_entity_poly.pdbx_seq_one_letter_code
_entity_poly.pdbx_strand_id
1 'polypeptide(L)'
;MILTHRQYIRFLRGGTVNVQVVAFLPGDLAAQMPTLSTDVRIDGAYAKKLWEKHHLGHEALGVIQSMINRGWCTKTRPNQLDFLYVDSSGRQPKRYVLGVKSAKSGQETWLTTLHLTDELEMRRRLSRAKQKGQMIRTAVWD
;
A
#
# COMPACT_ATOMS: atom_id res chain seq x y z
N MET A 1 -6.61 12.22 -2.37
CA MET A 1 -5.93 13.32 -3.09
C MET A 1 -4.63 12.78 -3.67
N ILE A 2 -4.45 12.81 -4.99
CA ILE A 2 -3.18 12.40 -5.61
C ILE A 2 -2.22 13.59 -5.54
N LEU A 3 -1.02 13.39 -5.00
CA LEU A 3 0.00 14.43 -4.99
C LEU A 3 0.44 14.73 -6.43
N THR A 4 0.37 15.99 -6.84
CA THR A 4 1.04 16.43 -8.07
C THR A 4 2.55 16.22 -7.96
N HIS A 5 3.26 16.08 -9.09
CA HIS A 5 4.71 15.93 -9.09
C HIS A 5 5.42 17.02 -8.27
N ARG A 6 5.00 18.30 -8.42
CA ARG A 6 5.58 19.42 -7.67
C ARG A 6 5.35 19.31 -6.15
N GLN A 7 4.15 18.88 -5.73
CA GLN A 7 3.85 18.64 -4.32
C GLN A 7 4.67 17.46 -3.77
N TYR A 8 4.84 16.40 -4.57
CA TYR A 8 5.66 15.26 -4.20
C TYR A 8 7.12 15.65 -3.98
N ILE A 9 7.73 16.42 -4.89
CA ILE A 9 9.11 16.90 -4.70
C ILE A 9 9.25 17.78 -3.44
N ARG A 10 8.25 18.62 -3.13
CA ARG A 10 8.25 19.40 -1.88
C ARG A 10 8.14 18.52 -0.64
N PHE A 11 7.31 17.48 -0.70
CA PHE A 11 7.16 16.49 0.36
C PHE A 11 8.47 15.72 0.60
N LEU A 12 9.15 15.29 -0.46
CA LEU A 12 10.46 14.61 -0.37
C LEU A 12 11.56 15.48 0.25
N ARG A 13 11.48 16.80 0.07
CA ARG A 13 12.46 17.76 0.61
C ARG A 13 12.20 18.14 2.08
N GLY A 14 11.22 17.53 2.74
CA GLY A 14 10.88 17.86 4.13
C GLY A 14 10.29 19.25 4.26
N GLY A 15 9.37 19.62 3.36
CA GLY A 15 8.59 20.86 3.49
C GLY A 15 7.76 20.91 4.78
N THR A 16 6.84 21.86 4.90
CA THR A 16 6.03 22.08 6.11
C THR A 16 5.20 20.88 6.58
N VAL A 17 5.00 19.87 5.73
CA VAL A 17 4.25 18.65 6.04
C VAL A 17 5.17 17.44 5.89
N ASN A 18 5.43 16.74 7.00
CA ASN A 18 6.27 15.54 7.05
C ASN A 18 5.49 14.23 6.92
N VAL A 19 4.16 14.30 6.92
CA VAL A 19 3.27 13.12 6.85
C VAL A 19 2.14 13.41 5.88
N GLN A 20 1.85 12.47 4.98
CA GLN A 20 0.79 12.58 4.00
C GLN A 20 -0.18 11.40 4.11
N VAL A 21 -1.49 11.67 4.03
CA VAL A 21 -2.50 10.63 3.79
C VAL A 21 -2.51 10.29 2.31
N VAL A 22 -2.29 9.02 1.97
CA VAL A 22 -2.20 8.52 0.58
C VAL A 22 -3.39 7.68 0.14
N ALA A 23 -4.13 7.11 1.09
CA ALA A 23 -5.32 6.34 0.82
C ALA A 23 -6.18 6.20 2.08
N PHE A 24 -7.38 5.65 1.91
CA PHE A 24 -8.26 5.26 3.01
C PHE A 24 -8.53 3.76 2.94
N LEU A 25 -8.52 3.11 4.10
CA LEU A 25 -8.96 1.73 4.24
C LEU A 25 -10.50 1.65 4.30
N PRO A 26 -11.12 0.85 3.42
CA PRO A 26 -12.52 0.45 3.55
C PRO A 26 -12.82 -0.16 4.92
N GLY A 27 -14.05 0.03 5.42
CA GLY A 27 -14.45 -0.40 6.77
C GLY A 27 -14.34 -1.91 7.00
N ASP A 28 -14.65 -2.72 5.98
CA ASP A 28 -14.51 -4.17 6.00
C ASP A 28 -13.05 -4.61 6.17
N LEU A 29 -12.12 -3.92 5.51
CA LEU A 29 -10.68 -4.16 5.66
C LEU A 29 -10.13 -3.59 6.97
N ALA A 30 -10.60 -2.41 7.38
CA ALA A 30 -10.21 -1.80 8.65
C ALA A 30 -10.58 -2.71 9.83
N ALA A 31 -11.75 -3.36 9.80
CA ALA A 31 -12.17 -4.35 10.80
C ALA A 31 -11.24 -5.57 10.90
N GLN A 32 -10.42 -5.84 9.87
CA GLN A 32 -9.45 -6.92 9.89
C GLN A 32 -8.17 -6.59 10.66
N MET A 33 -7.99 -5.38 11.17
CA MET A 33 -6.86 -5.02 12.02
C MET A 33 -7.31 -4.13 13.18
N PRO A 34 -6.58 -4.08 14.31
CA PRO A 34 -6.90 -3.20 15.44
C PRO A 34 -6.54 -1.75 15.09
N THR A 35 -7.28 -1.12 14.18
CA THR A 35 -7.15 0.31 13.86
C THR A 35 -8.44 1.06 14.19
N LEU A 36 -8.27 2.29 14.66
CA LEU A 36 -9.30 3.30 14.85
C LEU A 36 -9.25 4.35 13.74
N SER A 37 -8.14 4.40 12.98
CA SER A 37 -7.92 5.32 11.87
C SER A 37 -7.93 4.57 10.55
N THR A 38 -8.82 4.96 9.64
CA THR A 38 -8.84 4.45 8.26
C THR A 38 -7.83 5.13 7.35
N ASP A 39 -7.28 6.27 7.76
CA ASP A 39 -6.29 7.02 6.99
C ASP A 39 -4.97 6.26 6.90
N VAL A 40 -4.55 5.93 5.68
CA VAL A 40 -3.24 5.34 5.41
C VAL A 40 -2.22 6.45 5.19
N ARG A 41 -1.25 6.52 6.09
CA ARG A 41 -0.24 7.57 6.15
C ARG A 41 1.12 7.10 5.63
N ILE A 42 1.87 8.01 5.05
CA ILE A 42 3.28 7.85 4.70
C ILE A 42 4.06 9.04 5.25
N ASP A 43 5.24 8.78 5.81
CA ASP A 43 6.16 9.85 6.21
C ASP A 43 7.10 10.23 5.05
N GLY A 44 7.60 11.47 5.09
CA GLY A 44 8.49 12.00 4.05
C GLY A 44 9.80 11.23 3.91
N ALA A 45 10.35 10.68 5.00
CA ALA A 45 11.59 9.92 4.97
C ALA A 45 11.41 8.57 4.25
N TYR A 46 10.28 7.90 4.46
CA TYR A 46 9.91 6.67 3.80
C TYR A 46 9.59 6.93 2.32
N ALA A 47 8.86 8.00 2.00
CA ALA A 47 8.64 8.40 0.61
C ALA A 47 9.96 8.70 -0.13
N LYS A 48 10.91 9.36 0.54
CA LYS A 48 12.26 9.56 0.02
C LYS A 48 12.99 8.24 -0.23
N LYS A 49 12.91 7.29 0.70
CA LYS A 49 13.44 5.94 0.52
C LYS A 49 12.81 5.22 -0.68
N LEU A 50 11.49 5.34 -0.90
CA LEU A 50 10.82 4.77 -2.06
C LEU A 50 11.35 5.35 -3.37
N TRP A 51 11.56 6.67 -3.41
CA TRP A 51 12.11 7.35 -4.59
C TRP A 51 13.56 6.93 -4.87
N GLU A 52 14.43 7.00 -3.86
CA GLU A 52 15.87 6.80 -4.03
C GLU A 52 16.25 5.33 -4.19
N LYS A 53 15.65 4.43 -3.40
CA LYS A 53 16.04 3.00 -3.38
C LYS A 53 15.21 2.14 -4.31
N HIS A 54 13.92 2.45 -4.47
CA HIS A 54 12.97 1.61 -5.20
C HIS A 54 12.54 2.24 -6.52
N HIS A 55 13.01 3.45 -6.84
CA HIS A 55 12.62 4.21 -8.03
C HIS A 55 11.11 4.38 -8.17
N LEU A 56 10.40 4.47 -7.03
CA LEU A 56 8.96 4.67 -6.96
C LEU A 56 8.64 6.13 -6.69
N GLY A 57 8.05 6.78 -7.69
CA GLY A 57 7.64 8.18 -7.63
C GLY A 57 6.19 8.41 -7.23
N HIS A 58 5.74 9.64 -7.45
CA HIS A 58 4.37 10.08 -7.16
C HIS A 58 3.30 9.20 -7.82
N GLU A 59 3.55 8.66 -9.01
CA GLU A 59 2.66 7.73 -9.71
C GLU A 59 2.41 6.45 -8.89
N ALA A 60 3.45 5.91 -8.25
CA ALA A 60 3.33 4.72 -7.41
C ALA A 60 2.51 4.99 -6.14
N LEU A 61 2.53 6.24 -5.64
CA LEU A 61 1.62 6.63 -4.56
C LEU A 61 0.17 6.77 -5.07
N GLY A 62 -0.01 7.23 -6.31
CA GLY A 62 -1.32 7.36 -6.95
C GLY A 62 -2.09 6.03 -7.08
N VAL A 63 -1.39 4.90 -7.20
CA VAL A 63 -2.04 3.58 -7.31
C VAL A 63 -2.43 2.95 -5.97
N ILE A 64 -1.99 3.48 -4.82
CA ILE A 64 -2.22 2.87 -3.50
C ILE A 64 -3.71 2.66 -3.21
N GLN A 65 -4.56 3.64 -3.52
CA GLN A 65 -6.00 3.47 -3.30
C GLN A 65 -6.57 2.34 -4.16
N SER A 66 -6.11 2.19 -5.41
CA SER A 66 -6.50 1.08 -6.29
C SER A 66 -6.01 -0.26 -5.73
N MET A 67 -4.79 -0.33 -5.19
CA MET A 67 -4.29 -1.54 -4.52
C MET A 67 -5.19 -1.94 -3.36
N ILE A 68 -5.59 -0.97 -2.52
CA ILE A 68 -6.45 -1.20 -1.36
C ILE A 68 -7.87 -1.58 -1.77
N ASN A 69 -8.41 -1.01 -2.84
CA ASN A 69 -9.80 -1.26 -3.25
C ASN A 69 -9.93 -2.54 -4.08
N ARG A 70 -8.96 -2.83 -4.95
CA ARG A 70 -9.08 -3.86 -6.00
C ARG A 70 -8.08 -5.00 -5.86
N GLY A 71 -7.01 -4.83 -5.08
CA GLY A 71 -6.00 -5.85 -4.88
C GLY A 71 -6.46 -7.01 -4.00
N TRP A 72 -5.76 -8.15 -4.11
CA TRP A 72 -5.86 -9.24 -3.15
C TRP A 72 -5.38 -8.74 -1.79
N CYS A 73 -6.11 -9.06 -0.73
CA CYS A 73 -5.75 -8.70 0.62
C CYS A 73 -5.43 -9.95 1.43
N THR A 74 -4.29 -9.92 2.11
CA THR A 74 -3.83 -11.00 3.00
C THR A 74 -3.50 -10.45 4.37
N LYS A 75 -3.72 -11.26 5.41
CA LYS A 75 -3.38 -10.95 6.80
C LYS A 75 -2.29 -11.87 7.29
N THR A 76 -1.06 -11.39 7.22
CA THR A 76 0.12 -12.14 7.69
C THR A 76 0.39 -11.92 9.18
N ARG A 77 -0.06 -10.79 9.75
CA ARG A 77 0.09 -10.44 11.17
C ARG A 77 -1.18 -9.80 11.72
N PRO A 78 -1.41 -9.82 13.05
CA PRO A 78 -2.63 -9.27 13.65
C PRO A 78 -2.89 -7.79 13.33
N ASN A 79 -1.83 -6.98 13.23
CA ASN A 79 -1.90 -5.53 13.02
C ASN A 79 -1.45 -5.08 11.62
N GLN A 80 -1.39 -6.00 10.65
CA GLN A 80 -0.88 -5.70 9.31
C GLN A 80 -1.72 -6.37 8.24
N LEU A 81 -1.99 -5.62 7.19
CA LEU A 81 -2.58 -6.10 5.94
C LEU A 81 -1.58 -5.93 4.81
N ASP A 82 -1.47 -6.96 3.98
CA ASP A 82 -0.65 -6.93 2.77
C ASP A 82 -1.56 -7.04 1.54
N PHE A 83 -1.38 -6.11 0.61
CA PHE A 83 -2.12 -6.02 -0.64
C PHE A 83 -1.21 -6.38 -1.82
N LEU A 84 -1.70 -7.26 -2.68
CA LEU A 84 -1.07 -7.59 -3.95
C LEU A 84 -1.95 -7.03 -5.07
N TYR A 85 -1.34 -6.35 -6.03
CA TYR A 85 -2.09 -5.68 -7.10
C TYR A 85 -1.32 -5.71 -8.41
N VAL A 86 -2.03 -5.93 -9.51
CA VAL A 86 -1.48 -5.75 -10.86
C VAL A 86 -2.09 -4.51 -11.47
N ASP A 87 -1.24 -3.54 -11.78
CA ASP A 87 -1.59 -2.36 -12.55
C ASP A 87 -1.36 -2.64 -14.04
N SER A 88 -2.44 -2.74 -14.80
CA SER A 88 -2.45 -2.99 -16.24
C SER A 88 -2.65 -1.72 -17.07
N SER A 89 -2.66 -0.52 -16.47
CA SER A 89 -2.95 0.72 -17.21
C SER A 89 -1.81 1.16 -18.15
N GLY A 90 -0.60 0.64 -17.94
CA GLY A 90 0.58 0.93 -18.75
C GLY A 90 0.81 -0.07 -19.89
N ARG A 91 1.85 0.18 -20.70
CA ARG A 91 2.28 -0.74 -21.77
C ARG A 91 2.67 -2.13 -21.25
N GLN A 92 3.17 -2.21 -20.02
CA GLN A 92 3.53 -3.46 -19.37
C GLN A 92 2.89 -3.51 -17.97
N PRO A 93 2.27 -4.66 -17.59
CA PRO A 93 1.68 -4.80 -16.27
C PRO A 93 2.72 -4.67 -15.15
N LYS A 94 2.49 -3.74 -14.23
CA LYS A 94 3.31 -3.58 -13.02
C LYS A 94 2.66 -4.31 -11.87
N ARG A 95 3.45 -5.08 -11.13
CA ARG A 95 2.97 -5.90 -10.00
C ARG A 95 3.48 -5.30 -8.71
N TYR A 96 2.57 -4.89 -7.85
CA TYR A 96 2.89 -4.19 -6.61
C TYR A 96 2.56 -5.05 -5.40
N VAL A 97 3.38 -4.88 -4.36
CA VAL A 97 3.11 -5.35 -3.00
C VAL A 97 3.11 -4.15 -2.07
N LEU A 98 1.99 -3.96 -1.38
CA LEU A 98 1.78 -2.91 -0.39
C LEU A 98 1.55 -3.55 0.98
N GLY A 99 2.24 -3.07 1.99
CA GLY A 99 2.00 -3.42 3.38
C GLY A 99 1.48 -2.21 4.14
N VAL A 100 0.44 -2.41 4.93
CA VAL A 100 -0.17 -1.38 5.78
C VAL A 100 -0.28 -1.92 7.21
N LYS A 101 0.18 -1.15 8.20
CA LYS A 101 0.12 -1.55 9.62
C LYS A 101 -0.65 -0.54 10.46
N SER A 102 -1.32 -1.05 11.48
CA SER A 102 -1.78 -0.26 12.61
C SER A 102 -0.62 0.04 13.58
N ALA A 103 -0.56 1.27 14.10
CA ALA A 103 0.42 1.76 15.08
C ALA A 103 -0.25 2.58 16.18
N LYS A 104 0.52 2.93 17.23
CA LYS A 104 0.07 3.70 18.41
C LYS A 104 -1.27 3.18 18.97
N SER A 105 -1.33 1.89 19.28
CA SER A 105 -2.53 1.24 19.82
C SER A 105 -3.79 1.41 18.96
N GLY A 106 -3.63 1.47 17.63
CA GLY A 106 -4.75 1.62 16.70
C GLY A 106 -5.02 3.05 16.24
N GLN A 107 -4.42 4.06 16.85
CA GLN A 107 -4.69 5.47 16.51
C GLN A 107 -4.17 5.88 15.13
N GLU A 108 -3.25 5.10 14.55
CA GLU A 108 -2.65 5.44 13.28
C GLU A 108 -2.53 4.22 12.38
N THR A 109 -2.67 4.46 11.08
CA THR A 109 -2.40 3.45 10.05
C THR A 109 -1.33 3.95 9.10
N TRP A 110 -0.30 3.15 8.93
CA TRP A 110 0.92 3.52 8.23
C TRP A 110 1.24 2.54 7.12
N LEU A 111 1.71 3.08 6.00
CA LEU A 111 2.38 2.31 4.97
C LEU A 111 3.72 1.78 5.51
N THR A 112 3.96 0.47 5.35
CA THR A 112 5.20 -0.18 5.79
C THR A 112 6.07 -0.64 4.64
N THR A 113 5.42 -1.03 3.54
CA THR A 113 6.05 -1.66 2.38
C THR A 113 5.36 -1.15 1.14
N LEU A 114 6.12 -0.71 0.15
CA LEU A 114 5.65 -0.55 -1.22
C LEU A 114 6.82 -0.92 -2.15
N HIS A 115 6.65 -1.96 -2.96
CA HIS A 115 7.66 -2.35 -3.96
C HIS A 115 7.03 -3.04 -5.15
N LEU A 116 7.78 -3.09 -6.24
CA LEU A 116 7.49 -3.92 -7.40
C LEU A 116 7.94 -5.35 -7.13
N THR A 117 7.17 -6.30 -7.65
CA THR A 117 7.49 -7.73 -7.62
C THR A 117 7.33 -8.31 -9.02
N ASP A 118 7.82 -9.53 -9.24
CA ASP A 118 7.60 -10.25 -10.49
C ASP A 118 6.36 -11.16 -10.38
N GLU A 119 6.01 -11.78 -11.51
CA GLU A 119 4.85 -12.66 -11.59
C GLU A 119 4.99 -13.92 -10.74
N LEU A 120 6.19 -14.52 -10.72
CA LEU A 120 6.44 -15.77 -10.03
C LEU A 120 6.30 -15.58 -8.51
N GLU A 121 6.88 -14.51 -7.98
CA GLU A 121 6.80 -14.16 -6.57
C GLU A 121 5.38 -13.77 -6.16
N MET A 122 4.64 -13.03 -7.00
CA MET A 122 3.23 -12.74 -6.76
C MET A 122 2.39 -14.02 -6.68
N ARG A 123 2.54 -14.93 -7.65
CA ARG A 123 1.85 -16.24 -7.64
C ARG A 123 2.19 -17.06 -6.40
N ARG A 124 3.47 -17.10 -6.00
CA ARG A 124 3.94 -17.80 -4.79
C ARG A 124 3.28 -17.24 -3.53
N ARG A 125 3.22 -15.91 -3.38
CA ARG A 125 2.58 -15.25 -2.23
C ARG A 125 1.08 -15.57 -2.15
N LEU A 126 0.38 -15.45 -3.28
CA LEU A 126 -1.06 -15.75 -3.35
C LEU A 126 -1.34 -17.22 -3.01
N SER A 127 -0.57 -18.15 -3.57
CA SER A 127 -0.69 -19.58 -3.29
C SER A 127 -0.45 -19.88 -1.81
N ARG A 128 0.63 -19.34 -1.23
CA ARG A 128 0.96 -19.52 0.19
C ARG A 128 -0.12 -18.94 1.11
N ALA A 129 -0.65 -17.76 0.78
CA ALA A 129 -1.72 -17.14 1.57
C ALA A 129 -3.01 -17.97 1.53
N LYS A 130 -3.35 -18.54 0.37
CA LYS A 130 -4.50 -19.45 0.23
C LYS A 130 -4.32 -20.72 1.05
N GLN A 131 -3.16 -21.36 0.99
CA GLN A 131 -2.85 -22.58 1.75
C GLN A 131 -2.90 -22.36 3.26
N LYS A 132 -2.51 -21.17 3.73
CA LYS A 132 -2.50 -20.81 5.16
C LYS A 132 -3.82 -20.24 5.67
N GLY A 133 -4.85 -20.11 4.83
CA GLY A 133 -6.11 -19.46 5.22
C GLY A 133 -5.94 -17.97 5.57
N GLN A 134 -4.92 -17.30 5.02
CA GLN A 134 -4.59 -15.89 5.30
C GLN A 134 -5.22 -14.91 4.31
N MET A 135 -5.96 -15.42 3.31
CA MET A 135 -6.62 -14.60 2.30
C MET A 135 -7.90 -13.99 2.88
N ILE A 136 -7.94 -12.66 2.97
CA ILE A 136 -9.14 -11.91 3.39
C ILE A 136 -10.03 -11.64 2.20
N ARG A 137 -9.45 -11.20 1.09
CA ARG A 137 -10.20 -10.74 -0.08
C ARG A 137 -9.49 -11.10 -1.37
N THR A 138 -10.25 -11.54 -2.36
CA THR A 138 -9.76 -11.73 -3.72
C THR A 138 -9.72 -10.40 -4.48
N ALA A 139 -8.90 -10.31 -5.53
CA ALA A 139 -8.92 -9.15 -6.40
C ALA A 139 -10.28 -9.00 -7.08
N VAL A 140 -10.67 -7.75 -7.31
CA VAL A 140 -11.86 -7.36 -8.06
C VAL A 140 -11.39 -6.81 -9.40
N TRP A 141 -11.86 -7.42 -10.49
CA TRP A 141 -11.61 -7.00 -11.86
C TRP A 141 -12.95 -6.52 -12.43
N ASP A 142 -12.95 -5.30 -12.98
CA ASP A 142 -14.05 -4.80 -13.81
C ASP A 142 -13.90 -5.36 -15.24
#